data_AF-A0AAV9CL84-F1
#
_entry.id   AF-A0AAV9CL84-F1
#
_cell.length_a   1.000
_cell.length_b   1.000
_cell.length_c   1.000
_cell.angle_alpha   90.00
_cell.angle_beta   90.00
_cell.angle_gamma   90.00
#
_symmetry.space_group_name_H-M   'P 1'
#
loop_
_entity.id
_entity.type
_entity.pdbx_description
1 polymer ?
#
loop_
_entity_poly.entity_id
_entity_poly.type
_entity_poly.pdbx_seq_one_letter_code
_entity_poly.pdbx_strand_id
1 'polypeptide(L)'
;MTLHKPPRAHHNNNNNNYSVQIVPGFPNIEIHYSSHCVLLVSARNRADVYVCNPCAAQCWSLPARESRSLFATTIDFDASAATNAYRVFAFSKVFIMGQPLIASEVYSSVTDAWTKRSPIALTRDATTQPPPPASAVAKANGGMYVMAERDRLLRFDVEGSAPTRAVRLPTTGDPWRVDTRCLGESEGMILYGFLDGFLFRVWELQSDEGWKMRHSVTVQWLWGKLREAAMPTRVRTPPGMFAPLGFHGDVEGVFFQMDERVVVLEMKTKEMEVVYRKVGGMEGGGEFRDRFLCSRTRLVTRGVGVVAWMMVWN
;
A
#
# COMPACT_ATOMS: atom_id res chain seq x y z
N MET A 1 25.02 27.65 -1.02
CA MET A 1 24.75 27.99 -2.42
C MET A 1 23.36 27.45 -2.75
N THR A 2 22.43 28.36 -3.07
CA THR A 2 21.06 28.17 -3.62
C THR A 2 20.07 27.21 -2.96
N LEU A 3 19.08 27.81 -2.29
CA LEU A 3 17.79 27.26 -1.88
C LEU A 3 17.00 26.73 -3.08
N HIS A 4 16.42 25.53 -2.97
CA HIS A 4 15.32 25.08 -3.82
C HIS A 4 14.15 24.61 -2.97
N LYS A 5 13.18 25.51 -2.76
CA LYS A 5 11.80 25.10 -2.41
C LYS A 5 11.22 24.31 -3.59
N PRO A 6 10.40 23.27 -3.35
CA PRO A 6 9.69 22.59 -4.42
C PRO A 6 8.73 23.56 -5.14
N PRO A 7 8.57 23.46 -6.46
CA PRO A 7 7.62 24.29 -7.20
C PRO A 7 6.19 23.89 -6.86
N ARG A 8 5.29 24.86 -6.90
CA ARG A 8 3.84 24.63 -6.81
C ARG A 8 3.41 23.70 -7.95
N ALA A 9 2.70 22.62 -7.63
CA ALA A 9 2.09 21.76 -8.63
C ALA A 9 1.06 22.59 -9.42
N HIS A 10 1.39 22.97 -10.65
CA HIS A 10 0.43 23.51 -11.60
C HIS A 10 -0.18 22.34 -12.37
N HIS A 11 -1.49 22.14 -12.26
CA HIS A 11 -2.23 21.22 -13.12
C HIS A 11 -2.15 21.74 -14.56
N ASN A 12 -1.31 21.11 -15.39
CA ASN A 12 -1.28 21.34 -16.82
C ASN A 12 -1.90 20.12 -17.52
N ASN A 13 -3.00 20.35 -18.23
CA ASN A 13 -3.91 19.31 -18.72
C ASN A 13 -3.53 18.83 -20.13
N ASN A 14 -2.27 18.42 -20.32
CA ASN A 14 -1.77 17.92 -21.61
C ASN A 14 -1.49 16.40 -21.54
N ASN A 15 -2.14 15.65 -22.43
CA ASN A 15 -1.98 14.22 -22.68
C ASN A 15 -0.59 13.86 -23.24
N ASN A 16 0.44 13.98 -22.42
CA ASN A 16 1.77 13.48 -22.74
C ASN A 16 1.98 12.10 -22.09
N ASN A 17 2.41 11.13 -22.89
CA ASN A 17 2.87 9.83 -22.40
C ASN A 17 4.24 10.04 -21.71
N TYR A 18 4.26 10.05 -20.37
CA TYR A 18 5.49 10.17 -19.59
C TYR A 18 6.04 8.78 -19.23
N SER A 19 7.19 8.39 -19.78
CA SER A 19 7.94 7.24 -19.26
C SER A 19 8.75 7.66 -18.03
N VAL A 20 8.43 7.14 -16.85
CA VAL A 20 9.29 7.31 -15.69
C VAL A 20 10.44 6.32 -15.80
N GLN A 21 11.65 6.81 -16.05
CA GLN A 21 12.86 6.00 -15.91
C GLN A 21 13.19 5.90 -14.43
N ILE A 22 12.97 4.71 -13.86
CA ILE A 22 13.47 4.40 -12.52
C ILE A 22 14.99 4.27 -12.63
N VAL A 23 15.70 4.91 -11.70
CA VAL A 23 17.17 4.87 -11.63
C VAL A 23 17.62 3.40 -11.56
N PRO A 24 18.40 2.90 -12.55
CA PRO A 24 18.88 1.53 -12.54
C PRO A 24 19.73 1.25 -11.28
N GLY A 25 19.52 0.11 -10.62
CA GLY A 25 20.41 -0.37 -9.54
C GLY A 25 19.84 -0.43 -8.12
N PHE A 26 18.54 -0.25 -7.92
CA PHE A 26 17.90 -0.45 -6.61
C PHE A 26 17.16 -1.79 -6.53
N PRO A 27 17.72 -2.84 -5.91
CA PRO A 27 16.94 -4.00 -5.52
C PRO A 27 15.93 -3.59 -4.42
N ASN A 28 14.70 -4.11 -4.49
CA ASN A 28 13.64 -3.93 -3.48
C ASN A 28 13.14 -2.48 -3.29
N ILE A 29 12.73 -1.83 -4.39
CA ILE A 29 12.04 -0.54 -4.33
C ILE A 29 10.58 -0.72 -3.90
N GLU A 30 10.18 0.08 -2.92
CA GLU A 30 8.80 0.36 -2.58
C GLU A 30 8.39 1.70 -3.21
N ILE A 31 7.27 1.71 -3.94
CA ILE A 31 6.71 2.92 -4.56
C ILE A 31 5.32 3.16 -3.99
N HIS A 32 5.11 4.32 -3.39
CA HIS A 32 3.78 4.77 -3.00
C HIS A 32 3.35 5.92 -3.90
N TYR A 33 2.14 5.81 -4.45
CA TYR A 33 1.50 6.88 -5.18
C TYR A 33 0.80 7.83 -4.22
N SER A 34 0.50 9.04 -4.67
CA SER A 34 -0.36 9.95 -3.94
C SER A 34 -1.35 10.60 -4.87
N SER A 35 -2.48 11.06 -4.34
CA SER A 35 -3.49 11.79 -5.11
C SER A 35 -2.97 13.06 -5.79
N HIS A 36 -1.79 13.56 -5.39
CA HIS A 36 -1.15 14.75 -5.94
C HIS A 36 -0.15 14.45 -7.07
N CYS A 37 -0.18 13.25 -7.65
CA CYS A 37 0.76 12.81 -8.69
C CYS A 37 2.22 12.86 -8.21
N VAL A 38 2.46 12.68 -6.91
CA VAL A 38 3.78 12.56 -6.31
C VAL A 38 4.01 11.11 -5.91
N LEU A 39 5.21 10.61 -6.19
CA LEU A 39 5.67 9.28 -5.85
C LEU A 39 6.61 9.36 -4.66
N LEU A 40 6.38 8.50 -3.67
CA LEU A 40 7.39 8.17 -2.67
C LEU A 40 8.14 6.93 -3.14
N VAL A 41 9.46 7.01 -3.22
CA VAL A 41 10.31 5.91 -3.63
C VAL A 41 11.26 5.62 -2.47
N SER A 42 11.23 4.41 -1.93
CA SER A 42 12.14 3.99 -0.86
C SER A 42 12.71 2.62 -1.17
N ALA A 43 13.99 2.41 -0.88
CA ALA A 43 14.58 1.08 -0.95
C ALA A 43 14.53 0.44 0.44
N ARG A 44 13.91 -0.74 0.58
CA ARG A 44 13.69 -1.37 1.90
C ARG A 44 14.96 -1.58 2.73
N ASN A 45 16.07 -1.80 2.04
CA ASN A 45 17.37 -2.08 2.65
C ASN A 45 18.27 -0.83 2.76
N ARG A 46 17.74 0.37 2.49
CA ARG A 46 18.47 1.63 2.61
C ARG A 46 17.66 2.64 3.42
N ALA A 47 18.37 3.60 3.99
CA ALA A 47 17.76 4.74 4.66
C ALA A 47 17.20 5.77 3.66
N ASP A 48 17.57 5.65 2.38
CA ASP A 48 17.30 6.65 1.37
C ASP A 48 15.82 6.64 0.96
N VAL A 49 15.21 7.81 1.05
CA VAL A 49 13.82 8.04 0.67
C VAL A 49 13.80 9.20 -0.31
N TYR A 50 13.09 9.01 -1.41
CA TYR A 50 12.97 9.99 -2.48
C TYR A 50 11.51 10.37 -2.68
N VAL A 51 11.29 11.64 -2.96
CA VAL A 51 9.99 12.16 -3.38
C VAL A 51 10.12 12.59 -4.83
N CYS A 52 9.29 12.05 -5.71
CA CYS A 52 9.36 12.31 -7.15
C CYS A 52 8.05 12.90 -7.66
N ASN A 53 8.16 13.93 -8.50
CA ASN A 53 7.07 14.45 -9.30
C ASN A 53 7.26 13.98 -10.75
N PRO A 54 6.62 12.86 -11.17
CA PRO A 54 6.69 12.36 -12.54
C PRO A 54 6.23 13.38 -13.58
N CYS A 55 5.23 14.22 -13.28
CA CYS A 55 4.75 15.24 -14.22
C CYS A 55 5.81 16.31 -14.53
N ALA A 56 6.72 16.56 -13.60
CA ALA A 56 7.83 17.51 -13.77
C ALA A 56 9.17 16.81 -14.07
N ALA A 57 9.21 15.47 -14.16
CA ALA A 57 10.43 14.68 -14.23
C ALA A 57 11.47 15.07 -13.13
N GLN A 58 10.98 15.35 -11.92
CA GLN A 58 11.81 15.79 -10.79
C GLN A 58 11.80 14.74 -9.68
N CYS A 59 12.94 14.54 -9.03
CA CYS A 59 13.09 13.70 -7.84
C CYS A 59 14.00 14.40 -6.84
N TRP A 60 13.64 14.31 -5.56
CA TRP A 60 14.39 14.87 -4.45
C TRP A 60 14.70 13.78 -3.44
N SER A 61 15.97 13.66 -3.05
CA SER A 61 16.34 12.86 -1.88
C SER A 61 15.95 13.63 -0.63
N LEU A 62 15.30 12.96 0.31
CA LEU A 62 15.07 13.52 1.63
C LEU A 62 16.38 13.52 2.45
N PRO A 63 16.48 14.39 3.48
CA PRO A 63 17.60 14.35 4.41
C PRO A 63 17.80 12.96 5.00
N ALA A 64 19.06 12.61 5.31
CA ALA A 64 19.37 11.32 5.91
C ALA A 64 18.64 11.15 7.26
N ARG A 65 18.23 9.92 7.52
CA ARG A 65 17.56 9.52 8.76
C ARG A 65 18.52 8.81 9.69
N GLU A 66 18.15 8.77 10.96
CA GLU A 66 18.91 7.99 11.93
C GLU A 66 18.67 6.50 11.76
N SER A 67 17.42 6.09 11.51
CA SER A 67 17.10 4.69 11.27
C SER A 67 17.48 4.27 9.85
N ARG A 68 18.24 3.18 9.75
CA ARG A 68 18.71 2.63 8.47
C ARG A 68 17.81 1.55 7.86
N SER A 69 16.90 0.99 8.65
CA SER A 69 16.06 -0.14 8.25
C SER A 69 14.59 0.25 8.27
N LEU A 70 13.93 0.13 7.12
CA LEU A 70 12.54 0.48 6.93
C LEU A 70 11.74 -0.78 6.63
N PHE A 71 10.63 -0.93 7.34
CA PHE A 71 9.67 -1.97 7.00
C PHE A 71 8.44 -1.39 6.29
N ALA A 72 8.16 -0.10 6.45
CA ALA A 72 7.09 0.60 5.76
C ALA A 72 7.43 2.09 5.59
N THR A 73 6.98 2.68 4.49
CA THR A 73 6.93 4.13 4.32
C THR A 73 5.58 4.56 3.76
N THR A 74 5.23 5.84 3.92
CA THR A 74 4.09 6.42 3.20
C THR A 74 4.23 7.94 3.17
N ILE A 75 3.52 8.58 2.24
CA ILE A 75 3.49 10.04 2.09
C ILE A 75 2.08 10.55 2.32
N ASP A 76 1.96 11.60 3.12
CA ASP A 76 0.73 12.34 3.38
C ASP A 76 0.83 13.78 2.90
N PHE A 77 -0.26 14.31 2.39
CA PHE A 77 -0.36 15.70 2.00
C PHE A 77 -1.28 16.41 2.98
N ASP A 78 -0.83 17.57 3.45
CA ASP A 78 -1.67 18.44 4.26
C ASP A 78 -2.93 18.79 3.45
N ALA A 79 -4.10 18.53 4.04
CA ALA A 79 -5.38 18.78 3.41
C ALA A 79 -5.62 20.28 3.17
N SER A 80 -4.86 21.16 3.83
CA SER A 80 -4.86 22.59 3.52
C SER A 80 -4.21 22.83 2.15
N ALA A 81 -5.05 22.88 1.12
CA ALA A 81 -4.69 23.00 -0.30
C ALA A 81 -3.77 24.20 -0.65
N ALA A 82 -3.51 25.12 0.29
CA ALA A 82 -2.71 26.31 0.07
C ALA A 82 -1.20 26.04 0.00
N THR A 83 -0.67 24.96 0.60
CA THR A 83 0.77 24.86 0.88
C THR A 83 1.52 23.80 0.07
N ASN A 84 0.85 22.86 -0.62
CA ASN A 84 1.47 21.64 -1.18
C ASN A 84 2.40 20.94 -0.16
N ALA A 85 2.18 21.18 1.13
CA ALA A 85 2.98 20.62 2.19
C ALA A 85 2.67 19.13 2.27
N TYR A 86 3.72 18.34 2.33
CA TYR A 86 3.65 16.91 2.56
C TYR A 86 4.49 16.50 3.76
N ARG A 87 4.11 15.36 4.32
CA ARG A 87 4.83 14.65 5.37
C ARG A 87 5.14 13.25 4.88
N VAL A 88 6.35 12.77 5.17
CA VAL A 88 6.71 11.37 4.90
C VAL A 88 6.82 10.65 6.22
N PHE A 89 6.04 9.60 6.36
CA PHE A 89 6.03 8.73 7.51
C PHE A 89 6.85 7.51 7.19
N ALA A 90 7.72 7.15 8.11
CA ALA A 90 8.51 5.98 7.93
C ALA A 90 8.72 5.22 9.22
N PHE A 91 8.61 3.91 9.09
CA PHE A 91 8.47 3.00 10.21
C PHE A 91 9.62 2.01 10.22
N SER A 92 10.18 1.82 11.41
CA SER A 92 11.35 0.99 11.64
C SER A 92 11.11 0.06 12.82
N LYS A 93 11.61 -1.18 12.70
CA LYS A 93 11.70 -2.10 13.83
C LYS A 93 13.00 -1.80 14.58
N VAL A 94 12.90 -1.49 15.86
CA VAL A 94 14.05 -1.23 16.74
C VAL A 94 14.02 -2.19 17.91
N PHE A 95 15.18 -2.46 18.50
CA PHE A 95 15.29 -3.29 19.70
C PHE A 95 15.89 -2.47 20.83
N ILE A 96 15.12 -2.24 21.89
CA ILE A 96 15.58 -1.54 23.09
C ILE A 96 15.50 -2.52 24.25
N MET A 97 16.63 -2.78 24.90
CA MET A 97 16.72 -3.73 26.02
C MET A 97 16.14 -5.13 25.69
N GLY A 98 16.34 -5.59 24.45
CA GLY A 98 15.83 -6.89 23.98
C GLY A 98 14.33 -6.93 23.68
N GLN A 99 13.61 -5.81 23.79
CA GLN A 99 12.21 -5.73 23.39
C GLN A 99 12.08 -5.18 21.96
N PRO A 100 11.30 -5.82 21.07
CA PRO A 100 10.99 -5.26 19.77
C PRO A 100 10.02 -4.07 19.94
N LEU A 101 10.35 -2.94 19.33
CA LEU A 101 9.48 -1.78 19.23
C LEU A 101 9.34 -1.32 17.78
N ILE A 102 8.23 -0.64 17.50
CA ILE A 102 8.06 0.13 16.27
C ILE A 102 8.37 1.59 16.56
N ALA A 103 9.44 2.09 15.96
CA ALA A 103 9.73 3.50 15.90
C ALA A 103 9.11 4.11 14.64
N SER A 104 8.70 5.38 14.73
CA SER A 104 8.27 6.15 13.57
C SER A 104 8.99 7.49 13.53
N GLU A 105 9.40 7.87 12.32
CA GLU A 105 9.99 9.16 11.99
C GLU A 105 9.10 9.83 10.96
N VAL A 106 8.89 11.14 11.14
CA VAL A 106 8.05 11.95 10.26
C VAL A 106 8.89 13.08 9.70
N TYR A 107 9.14 13.05 8.39
CA TYR A 107 9.68 14.18 7.67
C TYR A 107 8.56 15.17 7.37
N SER A 108 8.85 16.46 7.53
CA SER A 108 7.94 17.53 7.10
C SER A 108 8.63 18.39 6.05
N SER A 109 7.99 18.52 4.89
CA SER A 109 8.45 19.42 3.82
C SER A 109 8.43 20.90 4.21
N VAL A 110 7.71 21.27 5.27
CA VAL A 110 7.65 22.65 5.78
C VAL A 110 8.90 22.99 6.58
N THR A 111 9.35 22.05 7.42
CA THR A 111 10.53 22.24 8.29
C THR A 111 11.81 21.68 7.71
N ASP A 112 11.71 20.93 6.61
CA ASP A 112 12.81 20.20 5.97
C ASP A 112 13.61 19.33 6.96
N ALA A 113 12.87 18.66 7.86
CA ALA A 113 13.46 17.93 8.97
C ALA A 113 12.65 16.70 9.36
N TRP A 114 13.35 15.69 9.86
CA TRP A 114 12.77 14.50 10.47
C TRP A 114 12.47 14.75 11.96
N THR A 115 11.29 14.35 12.40
CA THR A 115 10.89 14.34 13.80
C THR A 115 10.64 12.90 14.24
N LYS A 116 11.24 12.48 15.35
CA LYS A 116 10.99 11.17 15.93
C LYS A 116 9.71 11.20 16.76
N ARG A 117 8.92 10.13 16.67
CA ARG A 117 7.81 9.87 17.60
C ARG A 117 8.23 8.78 18.59
N SER A 118 7.57 8.75 19.74
CA SER A 118 7.79 7.73 20.75
C SER A 118 7.60 6.32 20.17
N PRO A 119 8.54 5.39 20.41
CA PRO A 119 8.41 4.02 19.94
C PRO A 119 7.32 3.29 20.71
N ILE A 120 6.74 2.26 20.08
CA ILE A 120 5.65 1.46 20.65
C ILE A 120 6.14 0.04 20.86
N ALA A 121 6.03 -0.44 22.09
CA ALA A 121 6.39 -1.80 22.41
C ALA A 121 5.45 -2.77 21.69
N LEU A 122 6.04 -3.76 21.03
CA LEU A 122 5.31 -4.89 20.49
C LEU A 122 5.18 -5.97 21.57
N THR A 123 4.10 -6.76 21.50
CA THR A 123 3.91 -7.87 22.44
C THR A 123 4.99 -8.94 22.22
N ARG A 124 5.47 -9.55 23.32
CA ARG A 124 6.68 -10.42 23.36
C ARG A 124 6.65 -11.60 22.36
N ASP A 125 5.45 -12.07 22.01
CA ASP A 125 5.22 -13.18 21.07
C ASP A 125 5.58 -12.84 19.61
N ALA A 126 5.85 -11.58 19.30
CA ALA A 126 6.14 -11.10 17.95
C ALA A 126 7.52 -11.49 17.39
N THR A 127 8.44 -11.96 18.23
CA THR A 127 9.87 -12.10 17.89
C THR A 127 10.19 -13.24 16.92
N THR A 128 9.28 -14.19 16.70
CA THR A 128 9.55 -15.40 15.90
C THR A 128 9.03 -15.31 14.47
N GLN A 129 8.23 -14.29 14.13
CA GLN A 129 7.55 -14.25 12.84
C GLN A 129 8.16 -13.21 11.90
N PRO A 130 8.42 -13.57 10.62
CA PRO A 130 8.90 -12.61 9.65
C PRO A 130 7.86 -11.50 9.46
N PRO A 131 8.31 -10.24 9.26
CA PRO A 131 7.41 -9.14 8.96
C PRO A 131 6.54 -9.47 7.73
N PRO A 132 5.34 -8.86 7.61
CA PRO A 132 4.55 -8.96 6.39
C PRO A 132 5.42 -8.58 5.17
N PRO A 133 5.37 -9.33 4.06
CA PRO A 133 6.19 -9.08 2.88
C PRO A 133 5.90 -7.75 2.17
N ALA A 134 4.83 -7.04 2.54
CA ALA A 134 4.66 -5.62 2.29
C ALA A 134 3.82 -5.05 3.41
N SER A 135 4.33 -4.06 4.15
CA SER A 135 3.54 -3.42 5.20
C SER A 135 2.56 -2.47 4.56
N ALA A 136 1.34 -2.97 4.37
CA ALA A 136 0.23 -2.17 3.89
C ALA A 136 -0.04 -1.02 4.87
N VAL A 137 -0.13 0.18 4.31
CA VAL A 137 -0.47 1.41 5.03
C VAL A 137 -1.79 1.94 4.47
N ALA A 138 -2.73 2.24 5.36
CA ALA A 138 -4.01 2.84 5.01
C ALA A 138 -4.24 4.13 5.80
N LYS A 139 -5.09 5.01 5.31
CA LYS A 139 -5.40 6.29 5.93
C LYS A 139 -6.90 6.49 5.98
N ALA A 140 -7.41 6.87 7.14
CA ALA A 140 -8.81 7.26 7.31
C ALA A 140 -8.95 8.12 8.56
N ASN A 141 -9.85 9.11 8.52
CA ASN A 141 -10.26 9.88 9.69
C ASN A 141 -9.08 10.49 10.48
N GLY A 142 -8.10 11.06 9.78
CA GLY A 142 -6.88 11.64 10.39
C GLY A 142 -5.90 10.62 10.98
N GLY A 143 -6.22 9.33 10.91
CA GLY A 143 -5.37 8.23 11.35
C GLY A 143 -4.62 7.59 10.20
N MET A 144 -3.40 7.14 10.49
CA MET A 144 -2.59 6.29 9.64
C MET A 144 -2.48 4.91 10.26
N TYR A 145 -2.82 3.89 9.48
CA TYR A 145 -2.93 2.51 9.91
C TYR A 145 -1.86 1.68 9.23
N VAL A 146 -0.97 1.08 10.01
CA VAL A 146 0.20 0.36 9.50
C VAL A 146 0.16 -1.06 10.01
N MET A 147 0.22 -2.01 9.08
CA MET A 147 0.34 -3.42 9.43
C MET A 147 1.76 -3.73 9.89
N ALA A 148 1.99 -3.74 11.20
CA ALA A 148 3.30 -3.93 11.82
C ALA A 148 3.65 -5.40 12.03
N GLU A 149 2.64 -6.21 12.36
CA GLU A 149 2.77 -7.64 12.67
C GLU A 149 1.64 -8.44 12.04
N ARG A 150 1.63 -9.76 12.28
CA ARG A 150 0.63 -10.61 11.65
C ARG A 150 -0.78 -10.38 12.17
N ASP A 151 -0.90 -10.09 13.45
CA ASP A 151 -2.15 -9.93 14.18
C ASP A 151 -2.31 -8.51 14.77
N ARG A 152 -1.46 -7.55 14.36
CA ARG A 152 -1.48 -6.17 14.87
C ARG A 152 -1.50 -5.14 13.74
N LEU A 153 -2.42 -4.19 13.91
CA LEU A 153 -2.48 -2.95 13.17
C LEU A 153 -2.12 -1.80 14.11
N LEU A 154 -1.17 -0.96 13.73
CA LEU A 154 -0.83 0.24 14.50
C LEU A 154 -1.58 1.44 13.92
N ARG A 155 -2.25 2.21 14.78
CA ARG A 155 -2.91 3.46 14.44
C ARG A 155 -2.11 4.64 14.96
N PHE A 156 -1.52 5.40 14.06
CA PHE A 156 -0.81 6.66 14.29
C PHE A 156 -1.74 7.83 14.02
N ASP A 157 -1.72 8.83 14.89
CA ASP A 157 -2.34 10.12 14.58
C ASP A 157 -1.42 10.92 13.67
N VAL A 158 -1.94 11.37 12.53
CA VAL A 158 -1.15 12.08 11.51
C VAL A 158 -0.62 13.40 12.06
N GLU A 159 -1.43 14.11 12.85
CA GLU A 159 -1.01 15.35 13.51
C GLU A 159 -0.15 15.06 14.76
N GLY A 160 -0.30 13.87 15.34
CA GLY A 160 0.41 13.43 16.54
C GLY A 160 -0.04 14.14 17.83
N SER A 161 -1.29 14.58 17.84
CA SER A 161 -2.04 15.03 19.01
C SER A 161 -2.50 13.85 19.89
N ALA A 162 -2.77 12.70 19.28
CA ALA A 162 -3.20 11.49 19.99
C ALA A 162 -2.06 10.46 20.12
N PRO A 163 -2.04 9.66 21.20
CA PRO A 163 -1.07 8.59 21.34
C PRO A 163 -1.31 7.50 20.30
N THR A 164 -0.22 6.89 19.82
CA THR A 164 -0.32 5.74 18.93
C THR A 164 -0.94 4.54 19.65
N ARG A 165 -1.80 3.79 18.96
CA ARG A 165 -2.50 2.62 19.51
C ARG A 165 -2.24 1.38 18.67
N ALA A 166 -2.29 0.22 19.31
CA ALA A 166 -2.27 -1.08 18.62
C ALA A 166 -3.67 -1.69 18.65
N VAL A 167 -4.14 -2.14 17.49
CA VAL A 167 -5.42 -2.81 17.30
C VAL A 167 -5.13 -4.24 16.87
N ARG A 168 -5.82 -5.22 17.46
CA ARG A 168 -5.68 -6.62 17.07
C ARG A 168 -6.39 -6.87 15.75
N LEU A 169 -5.72 -7.48 14.77
CA LEU A 169 -6.34 -7.92 13.52
C LEU A 169 -7.19 -9.18 13.73
N PRO A 170 -8.29 -9.34 12.99
CA PRO A 170 -9.08 -10.56 13.03
C PRO A 170 -8.34 -11.64 12.24
N THR A 171 -7.42 -12.34 12.89
CA THR A 171 -6.73 -13.50 12.31
C THR A 171 -7.43 -14.78 12.73
N THR A 172 -7.83 -15.59 11.76
CA THR A 172 -8.37 -16.93 12.01
C THR A 172 -7.31 -17.94 11.59
N GLY A 173 -6.72 -18.65 12.54
CA GLY A 173 -6.01 -19.90 12.24
C GLY A 173 -4.49 -19.85 12.20
N ASP A 174 -3.96 -20.96 11.71
CA ASP A 174 -2.60 -21.48 11.84
C ASP A 174 -1.51 -20.46 11.47
N PRO A 175 -0.60 -20.10 12.39
CA PRO A 175 0.48 -19.14 12.14
C PRO A 175 1.47 -19.59 11.04
N TRP A 176 1.40 -20.83 10.56
CA TRP A 176 2.32 -21.37 9.57
C TRP A 176 1.80 -21.30 8.12
N ARG A 177 0.56 -20.83 7.88
CA ARG A 177 0.03 -20.71 6.52
C ARG A 177 0.57 -19.47 5.79
N VAL A 178 0.80 -19.63 4.48
CA VAL A 178 1.18 -18.55 3.57
C VAL A 178 -0.04 -17.69 3.33
N ASP A 179 -0.31 -16.79 4.26
CA ASP A 179 -1.48 -15.94 4.19
C ASP A 179 -1.22 -14.69 3.36
N THR A 180 -2.25 -14.30 2.64
CA THR A 180 -2.23 -13.14 1.76
C THR A 180 -3.23 -12.14 2.29
N ARG A 181 -2.81 -10.87 2.38
CA ARG A 181 -3.57 -9.85 3.10
C ARG A 181 -3.38 -8.51 2.47
N CYS A 182 -4.40 -7.68 2.60
CA CYS A 182 -4.37 -6.29 2.20
C CYS A 182 -5.00 -5.42 3.29
N LEU A 183 -4.60 -4.16 3.31
CA LEU A 183 -5.19 -3.11 4.13
C LEU A 183 -5.43 -1.92 3.21
N GLY A 184 -6.55 -1.24 3.38
CA GLY A 184 -6.86 -0.06 2.58
C GLY A 184 -8.01 0.73 3.17
N GLU A 185 -8.27 1.86 2.53
CA GLU A 185 -9.43 2.70 2.78
C GLU A 185 -10.43 2.47 1.65
N SER A 186 -11.72 2.34 1.99
CA SER A 186 -12.83 2.36 1.04
C SER A 186 -13.98 3.11 1.68
N GLU A 187 -14.55 4.09 0.98
CA GLU A 187 -15.69 4.90 1.47
C GLU A 187 -15.42 5.50 2.88
N GLY A 188 -14.18 5.91 3.17
CA GLY A 188 -13.76 6.47 4.46
C GLY A 188 -13.60 5.45 5.60
N MET A 189 -13.78 4.15 5.32
CA MET A 189 -13.62 3.06 6.28
C MET A 189 -12.28 2.34 6.08
N ILE A 190 -11.64 1.94 7.17
CA ILE A 190 -10.48 1.04 7.11
C ILE A 190 -10.98 -0.39 6.92
N LEU A 191 -10.55 -1.00 5.82
CA LEU A 191 -10.84 -2.38 5.51
C LEU A 191 -9.56 -3.22 5.60
N TYR A 192 -9.74 -4.42 6.14
CA TYR A 192 -8.72 -5.46 6.20
C TYR A 192 -9.22 -6.67 5.43
N GLY A 193 -8.40 -7.15 4.50
CA GLY A 193 -8.65 -8.35 3.72
C GLY A 193 -7.68 -9.45 4.12
N PHE A 194 -8.17 -10.66 4.33
CA PHE A 194 -7.37 -11.82 4.67
C PHE A 194 -7.85 -13.04 3.91
N LEU A 195 -6.92 -13.70 3.22
CA LEU A 195 -7.16 -14.99 2.59
C LEU A 195 -6.67 -16.11 3.51
N ASP A 196 -7.60 -16.80 4.15
CA ASP A 196 -7.36 -17.97 4.99
C ASP A 196 -7.63 -19.25 4.18
N GLY A 197 -6.56 -19.85 3.64
CA GLY A 197 -6.66 -20.99 2.73
C GLY A 197 -7.47 -20.65 1.46
N PHE A 198 -8.72 -21.10 1.40
CA PHE A 198 -9.62 -20.86 0.26
C PHE A 198 -10.71 -19.83 0.54
N LEU A 199 -10.70 -19.18 1.70
CA LEU A 199 -11.73 -18.24 2.10
C LEU A 199 -11.14 -16.85 2.27
N PHE A 200 -11.52 -15.94 1.38
CA PHE A 200 -11.19 -14.53 1.50
C PHE A 200 -12.27 -13.82 2.30
N ARG A 201 -11.87 -13.15 3.37
CA ARG A 201 -12.74 -12.41 4.26
C ARG A 201 -12.33 -10.95 4.28
N VAL A 202 -13.31 -10.07 4.42
CA VAL A 202 -13.12 -8.63 4.56
C VAL A 202 -13.75 -8.18 5.87
N TRP A 203 -12.99 -7.44 6.66
CA TRP A 203 -13.45 -6.81 7.89
C TRP A 203 -13.32 -5.30 7.79
N GLU A 204 -14.28 -4.63 8.41
CA GLU A 204 -14.31 -3.20 8.63
C GLU A 204 -13.87 -2.92 10.08
N LEU A 205 -12.94 -1.98 10.25
CA LEU A 205 -12.56 -1.52 11.58
C LEU A 205 -13.69 -0.69 12.19
N GLN A 206 -14.32 -1.21 13.24
CA GLN A 206 -15.32 -0.51 14.04
C GLN A 206 -14.62 0.16 15.21
N SER A 207 -14.65 1.50 15.24
CA SER A 207 -14.03 2.32 16.29
C SER A 207 -12.61 1.83 16.67
N ASP A 208 -12.14 2.15 17.87
CA ASP A 208 -10.82 1.71 18.34
C ASP A 208 -10.83 0.29 18.93
N GLU A 209 -11.98 -0.40 18.99
CA GLU A 209 -12.15 -1.60 19.82
C GLU A 209 -12.47 -2.89 19.08
N GLY A 210 -12.80 -2.86 17.77
CA GLY A 210 -13.18 -4.12 17.12
C GLY A 210 -13.23 -4.13 15.60
N TRP A 211 -13.39 -5.33 15.06
CA TRP A 211 -13.56 -5.57 13.64
C TRP A 211 -14.93 -6.19 13.39
N LYS A 212 -15.62 -5.71 12.37
CA LYS A 212 -16.87 -6.29 11.88
C LYS A 212 -16.63 -6.95 10.54
N MET A 213 -16.86 -8.26 10.45
CA MET A 213 -16.80 -8.95 9.17
C MET A 213 -17.91 -8.42 8.26
N ARG A 214 -17.55 -7.97 7.07
CA ARG A 214 -18.50 -7.51 6.05
C ARG A 214 -18.78 -8.55 5.00
N HIS A 215 -17.72 -9.17 4.52
CA HIS A 215 -17.79 -10.07 3.37
C HIS A 215 -16.96 -11.32 3.60
N SER A 216 -17.38 -12.38 2.93
CA SER A 216 -16.69 -13.64 2.86
C SER A 216 -16.95 -14.25 1.49
N VAL A 217 -15.90 -14.69 0.81
CA VAL A 217 -15.98 -15.25 -0.53
C VAL A 217 -14.95 -16.37 -0.69
N THR A 218 -15.34 -17.47 -1.31
CA THR A 218 -14.41 -18.57 -1.57
C THR A 218 -13.60 -18.30 -2.84
N VAL A 219 -12.35 -18.74 -2.84
CA VAL A 219 -11.49 -18.71 -4.03
C VAL A 219 -12.13 -19.49 -5.18
N GLN A 220 -12.82 -20.61 -4.89
CA GLN A 220 -13.55 -21.35 -5.94
C GLN A 220 -14.65 -20.53 -6.60
N TRP A 221 -15.41 -19.75 -5.82
CA TRP A 221 -16.43 -18.87 -6.36
C TRP A 221 -15.83 -17.78 -7.27
N LEU A 222 -14.70 -17.19 -6.85
CA LEU A 222 -13.97 -16.19 -7.63
C LEU A 222 -13.51 -16.76 -8.98
N TRP A 223 -12.98 -17.99 -8.97
CA TRP A 223 -12.62 -18.71 -10.20
C TRP A 223 -13.82 -18.99 -11.10
N GLY A 224 -14.97 -19.36 -10.52
CA GLY A 224 -16.22 -19.54 -11.25
C GLY A 224 -16.62 -18.28 -12.01
N LYS A 225 -16.61 -17.14 -11.33
CA LYS A 225 -16.94 -15.83 -11.93
C LYS A 225 -15.99 -15.44 -13.05
N LEU A 226 -14.70 -15.76 -12.95
CA LEU A 226 -13.73 -15.44 -14.00
C LEU A 226 -14.01 -16.23 -15.27
N ARG A 227 -14.41 -17.49 -15.11
CA ARG A 227 -14.76 -18.36 -16.24
C ARG A 227 -16.06 -17.89 -16.90
N GLU A 228 -17.06 -17.51 -16.09
CA GLU A 228 -18.33 -16.96 -16.57
C GLU A 228 -18.16 -15.67 -17.37
N ALA A 229 -17.20 -14.82 -16.99
CA ALA A 229 -16.85 -13.59 -17.72
C ALA A 229 -16.22 -13.85 -19.11
N ALA A 230 -16.48 -15.02 -19.71
CA ALA A 230 -16.04 -15.48 -21.02
C ALA A 230 -14.52 -15.35 -21.24
N MET A 231 -13.74 -15.49 -20.18
CA MET A 231 -12.29 -15.42 -20.26
C MET A 231 -11.73 -16.81 -20.50
N PRO A 232 -11.15 -17.11 -21.68
CA PRO A 232 -10.51 -18.39 -21.91
C PRO A 232 -9.26 -18.49 -21.03
N THR A 233 -9.41 -19.04 -19.83
CA THR A 233 -8.28 -19.44 -18.99
C THR A 233 -7.76 -20.77 -19.52
N ARG A 234 -6.82 -20.73 -20.49
CA ARG A 234 -6.00 -21.90 -20.84
C ARG A 234 -5.04 -22.30 -19.71
N VAL A 235 -4.99 -21.51 -18.64
CA VAL A 235 -4.00 -21.63 -17.57
C VAL A 235 -4.52 -22.57 -16.48
N ARG A 236 -3.80 -23.67 -16.25
CA ARG A 236 -3.95 -24.57 -15.10
C ARG A 236 -3.25 -23.99 -13.88
N THR A 237 -3.52 -22.74 -13.54
CA THR A 237 -2.83 -22.11 -12.41
C THR A 237 -3.33 -22.70 -11.10
N PRO A 238 -2.42 -23.16 -10.20
CA PRO A 238 -2.83 -23.63 -8.90
C PRO A 238 -3.61 -22.54 -8.16
N PRO A 239 -4.56 -22.90 -7.29
CA PRO A 239 -5.32 -21.96 -6.46
C PRO A 239 -4.47 -20.97 -5.63
N GLY A 240 -3.15 -21.17 -5.53
CA GLY A 240 -2.21 -20.33 -4.78
C GLY A 240 -1.79 -19.00 -5.44
N MET A 241 -2.24 -18.68 -6.66
CA MET A 241 -1.92 -17.39 -7.31
C MET A 241 -2.93 -16.25 -7.03
N PHE A 242 -3.88 -16.46 -6.11
CA PHE A 242 -4.81 -15.41 -5.71
C PHE A 242 -4.20 -14.54 -4.60
N ALA A 243 -3.95 -13.26 -4.88
CA ALA A 243 -3.41 -12.33 -3.89
C ALA A 243 -4.24 -11.04 -3.84
N PRO A 244 -4.87 -10.70 -2.71
CA PRO A 244 -5.50 -9.41 -2.54
C PRO A 244 -4.41 -8.33 -2.52
N LEU A 245 -4.61 -7.31 -3.35
CA LEU A 245 -3.66 -6.19 -3.51
C LEU A 245 -4.07 -4.98 -2.68
N GLY A 246 -5.38 -4.74 -2.56
CA GLY A 246 -5.90 -3.53 -1.91
C GLY A 246 -7.39 -3.37 -2.11
N PHE A 247 -7.91 -2.26 -1.59
CA PHE A 247 -9.32 -1.89 -1.71
C PHE A 247 -9.47 -0.73 -2.70
N HIS A 248 -10.60 -0.70 -3.38
CA HIS A 248 -10.99 0.45 -4.19
C HIS A 248 -11.39 1.61 -3.27
N GLY A 249 -10.96 2.84 -3.58
CA GLY A 249 -11.20 3.99 -2.70
C GLY A 249 -12.66 4.46 -2.68
N ASP A 250 -13.30 4.47 -3.86
CA ASP A 250 -14.64 5.06 -4.03
C ASP A 250 -15.81 4.06 -4.03
N VAL A 251 -15.54 2.76 -4.20
CA VAL A 251 -16.57 1.72 -4.22
C VAL A 251 -16.12 0.59 -3.30
N GLU A 252 -17.06 -0.19 -2.77
CA GLU A 252 -16.76 -1.34 -1.93
C GLU A 252 -16.20 -2.51 -2.78
N GLY A 253 -14.99 -2.34 -3.30
CA GLY A 253 -14.32 -3.25 -4.21
C GLY A 253 -12.95 -3.69 -3.71
N VAL A 254 -12.52 -4.88 -4.15
CA VAL A 254 -11.20 -5.44 -3.80
C VAL A 254 -10.45 -5.76 -5.07
N PHE A 255 -9.20 -5.32 -5.15
CA PHE A 255 -8.29 -5.70 -6.21
C PHE A 255 -7.60 -7.01 -5.88
N PHE A 256 -7.59 -7.93 -6.83
CA PHE A 256 -6.86 -9.18 -6.74
C PHE A 256 -5.89 -9.31 -7.90
N GLN A 257 -4.68 -9.73 -7.59
CA GLN A 257 -3.78 -10.27 -8.58
C GLN A 257 -4.15 -11.73 -8.82
N MET A 258 -4.24 -12.08 -10.10
CA MET A 258 -4.49 -13.43 -10.58
C MET A 258 -3.65 -13.67 -11.82
N ASP A 259 -2.60 -14.47 -11.66
CA ASP A 259 -1.64 -14.76 -12.71
C ASP A 259 -1.07 -13.45 -13.32
N GLU A 260 -1.39 -13.19 -14.58
CA GLU A 260 -0.98 -12.03 -15.37
C GLU A 260 -2.03 -10.91 -15.40
N ARG A 261 -2.99 -10.94 -14.49
CA ARG A 261 -4.14 -10.03 -14.47
C ARG A 261 -4.31 -9.39 -13.10
N VAL A 262 -4.86 -8.18 -13.12
CA VAL A 262 -5.48 -7.58 -11.94
C VAL A 262 -6.96 -7.47 -12.22
N VAL A 263 -7.74 -7.98 -11.27
CA VAL A 263 -9.20 -7.92 -11.33
C VAL A 263 -9.70 -7.10 -10.16
N VAL A 264 -10.80 -6.39 -10.38
CA VAL A 264 -11.56 -5.75 -9.30
C VAL A 264 -12.84 -6.56 -9.10
N LEU A 265 -13.13 -6.91 -7.85
CA LEU A 265 -14.39 -7.51 -7.45
C LEU A 265 -15.19 -6.45 -6.68
N GLU A 266 -16.35 -6.07 -7.19
CA GLU A 266 -17.29 -5.25 -6.44
C GLU A 266 -18.04 -6.14 -5.44
N MET A 267 -17.85 -5.89 -4.15
CA MET A 267 -18.28 -6.81 -3.10
C MET A 267 -19.80 -6.80 -2.89
N LYS A 268 -20.50 -5.71 -3.22
CA LYS A 268 -21.98 -5.60 -3.09
C LYS A 268 -22.68 -6.35 -4.21
N THR A 269 -22.36 -6.02 -5.46
CA THR A 269 -22.98 -6.59 -6.67
C THR A 269 -22.45 -7.97 -7.01
N LYS A 270 -21.28 -8.33 -6.48
CA LYS A 270 -20.54 -9.56 -6.81
C LYS A 270 -20.14 -9.60 -8.30
N GLU A 271 -20.07 -8.44 -8.93
CA GLU A 271 -19.54 -8.26 -10.28
C GLU A 271 -18.03 -8.13 -10.25
N MET A 272 -17.39 -8.55 -11.33
CA MET A 272 -15.94 -8.58 -11.41
C MET A 272 -15.47 -8.21 -12.81
N GLU A 273 -14.44 -7.39 -12.84
CA GLU A 273 -13.89 -6.81 -14.05
C GLU A 273 -12.37 -6.98 -14.08
N VAL A 274 -11.81 -7.28 -15.25
CA VAL A 274 -10.36 -7.28 -15.45
C VAL A 274 -9.92 -5.86 -15.75
N VAL A 275 -9.27 -5.22 -14.78
CA VAL A 275 -8.79 -3.83 -14.90
C VAL A 275 -7.38 -3.75 -15.49
N TYR A 276 -6.65 -4.87 -15.50
CA TYR A 276 -5.31 -4.95 -16.09
C TYR A 276 -5.01 -6.36 -16.62
N ARG A 277 -4.32 -6.41 -17.75
CA ARG A 277 -3.76 -7.64 -18.33
C ARG A 277 -2.32 -7.35 -18.78
N LYS A 278 -1.36 -8.14 -18.31
CA LYS A 278 0.00 -8.12 -18.84
C LYS A 278 -0.05 -8.55 -20.32
N VAL A 279 0.46 -7.70 -21.21
CA VAL A 279 0.57 -8.01 -22.64
C VAL A 279 2.05 -8.29 -22.92
N GLY A 280 2.39 -9.54 -23.25
CA GLY A 280 3.75 -9.96 -23.58
C GLY A 280 4.29 -11.03 -22.62
N GLY A 281 4.47 -12.23 -23.16
CA GLY A 281 5.12 -13.35 -22.48
C GLY A 281 6.63 -13.16 -22.47
N MET A 282 7.15 -12.32 -21.60
CA MET A 282 8.53 -12.50 -21.16
C MET A 282 8.53 -13.63 -20.13
N GLU A 283 9.20 -14.73 -20.48
CA GLU A 283 9.35 -15.98 -19.72
C GLU A 283 10.07 -15.85 -18.36
N GLY A 284 10.18 -14.64 -17.81
CA GLY A 284 10.66 -14.41 -16.45
C GLY A 284 9.50 -14.42 -15.46
N GLY A 285 9.23 -15.58 -14.86
CA GLY A 285 8.27 -15.76 -13.76
C GLY A 285 8.69 -15.08 -12.44
N GLY A 286 9.07 -13.80 -12.49
CA GLY A 286 9.46 -12.97 -11.35
C GLY A 286 8.31 -12.12 -10.82
N GLU A 287 8.22 -12.08 -9.48
CA GLU A 287 7.19 -11.51 -8.61
C GLU A 287 6.57 -10.17 -9.07
N PHE A 288 5.34 -10.24 -9.59
CA PHE A 288 4.47 -9.07 -9.81
C PHE A 288 3.88 -8.53 -8.47
N ARG A 289 3.98 -9.32 -7.39
CA ARG A 289 3.39 -9.05 -6.06
C ARG A 289 3.93 -7.80 -5.36
N ASP A 290 5.21 -7.51 -5.51
CA ASP A 290 5.88 -6.46 -4.71
C ASP A 290 5.63 -5.03 -5.22
N ARG A 291 4.85 -4.87 -6.30
CA ARG A 291 4.79 -3.61 -7.06
C ARG A 291 3.43 -2.92 -7.03
N PHE A 292 2.40 -3.54 -6.45
CA PHE A 292 1.10 -2.92 -6.22
C PHE A 292 0.96 -2.54 -4.75
N LEU A 293 1.35 -1.32 -4.39
CA LEU A 293 1.05 -0.74 -3.08
C LEU A 293 -0.03 0.33 -3.20
N CYS A 294 -1.18 -0.05 -2.64
CA CYS A 294 -2.41 0.70 -2.63
C CYS A 294 -2.21 2.07 -1.95
N SER A 295 -2.37 3.14 -2.73
CA SER A 295 -2.45 4.49 -2.21
C SER A 295 -3.40 5.25 -3.12
N ARG A 296 -4.64 5.45 -2.65
CA ARG A 296 -5.76 6.14 -3.33
C ARG A 296 -5.58 6.25 -4.86
N THR A 297 -5.53 5.11 -5.54
CA THR A 297 -5.56 5.13 -7.00
C THR A 297 -7.00 5.39 -7.37
N ARG A 298 -7.34 6.67 -7.62
CA ARG A 298 -8.54 6.99 -8.39
C ARG A 298 -8.32 6.42 -9.79
N LEU A 299 -8.78 5.20 -10.00
CA LEU A 299 -9.10 4.71 -11.34
C LEU A 299 -10.31 5.53 -11.79
N VAL A 300 -10.05 6.66 -12.45
CA VAL A 300 -11.12 7.48 -13.03
C VAL A 300 -11.72 6.69 -14.19
N THR A 301 -12.76 5.93 -13.91
CA THR A 301 -13.62 5.29 -14.92
C THR A 301 -14.62 6.33 -15.43
N ARG A 302 -14.19 7.19 -16.35
CA ARG A 302 -15.11 7.95 -17.20
C ARG A 302 -14.71 7.80 -18.67
N GLY A 303 -15.34 6.85 -19.36
CA GLY A 303 -15.60 6.87 -20.80
C GLY A 303 -14.45 6.74 -21.78
N VAL A 304 -13.18 6.88 -21.39
CA VAL A 304 -12.02 6.73 -22.28
C VAL A 304 -10.83 6.19 -21.49
N GLY A 305 -10.48 4.91 -21.68
CA GLY A 305 -9.20 4.32 -21.30
C GLY A 305 -8.83 4.31 -19.81
N VAL A 306 -8.78 3.11 -19.21
CA VAL A 306 -8.05 2.89 -17.96
C VAL A 306 -6.56 3.10 -18.21
N VAL A 307 -6.01 4.27 -17.84
CA VAL A 307 -4.56 4.48 -17.78
C VAL A 307 -4.09 4.10 -16.38
N ALA A 308 -3.86 2.80 -16.18
CA ALA A 308 -3.01 2.35 -15.08
C ALA A 308 -1.57 2.74 -15.45
N TRP A 309 -1.00 3.72 -14.75
CA TRP A 309 0.44 3.97 -14.82
C TRP A 309 1.16 2.87 -14.04
N MET A 310 1.26 1.68 -14.64
CA MET A 310 2.28 0.72 -14.27
C MET A 310 3.56 1.12 -14.99
N MET A 311 4.56 1.57 -14.22
CA MET A 311 5.92 1.66 -14.76
C MET A 311 6.40 0.25 -15.08
N VAL A 312 6.50 -0.05 -16.38
CA VAL A 312 7.24 -1.20 -16.88
C VAL A 312 8.71 -0.86 -16.76
N TRP A 313 9.46 -1.71 -16.06
CA TRP A 313 10.91 -1.63 -15.99
C TRP A 313 11.47 -2.21 -17.30
N ASN A 314 12.32 -1.46 -18.00
CA ASN A 314 13.15 -1.98 -19.09
C ASN A 314 14.50 -2.44 -18.53
#